data_AF-A0A928Q2A9-F1
#
_entry.id   AF-A0A928Q2A9-F1
#
_cell.length_a   1.000
_cell.length_b   1.000
_cell.length_c   1.000
_cell.angle_alpha   90.00
_cell.angle_beta   90.00
_cell.angle_gamma   90.00
#
_symmetry.space_group_name_H-M   'P 1'
#
loop_
_entity.id
_entity.type
_entity.pdbx_description
1 polymer ?
#
loop_
_entity_poly.entity_id
_entity_poly.type
_entity_poly.pdbx_seq_one_letter_code
_entity_poly.pdbx_strand_id
1 'polypeptide(L)'
;MSGFILSTKLKKYVAIYLMLHQCTEILTGTIMMKTKANGSSLFCKNGQPDFKNVIDKLNSEYEHTDESALILAYKTAKLYSTCRCCGVGKGVGAIFIKNGKIICFGYNGVSKYIQPCTKDTCIRVALKIPNHTNRDICYGDCAEKRAIANAVSNSIDLEGSTVYITKSPCVSCTKMLIDVGVKKVIYHKVYSDPDFSFRLMDMANVEYTELNSPRLTVIKRNDF
;
A
#
# COMPACT_ATOMS: atom_id res chain seq x y z
N MET A 1 -15.13 -2.93 60.04
CA MET A 1 -15.48 -2.70 58.62
C MET A 1 -15.06 -1.29 58.25
N SER A 2 -13.80 -1.11 57.85
CA SER A 2 -13.23 0.17 57.40
C SER A 2 -13.27 0.20 55.87
N GLY A 3 -14.26 0.90 55.31
CA GLY A 3 -14.36 1.13 53.87
C GLY A 3 -13.30 2.13 53.41
N PHE A 4 -12.38 1.70 52.54
CA PHE A 4 -11.44 2.59 51.88
C PHE A 4 -12.19 3.48 50.88
N ILE A 5 -12.34 4.76 51.21
CA ILE A 5 -12.86 5.78 50.28
C ILE A 5 -11.74 6.12 49.29
N LEU A 6 -11.80 5.50 48.11
CA LEU A 6 -10.90 5.78 46.99
C LEU A 6 -11.16 7.19 46.43
N SER A 7 -10.08 7.99 46.34
CA SER A 7 -10.12 9.35 45.80
C SER A 7 -10.59 9.38 44.34
N THR A 8 -11.19 10.50 43.94
CA THR A 8 -11.74 10.72 42.59
C THR A 8 -10.70 10.57 41.47
N LYS A 9 -9.41 10.77 41.77
CA LYS A 9 -8.31 10.49 40.83
C LYS A 9 -8.09 8.99 40.63
N LEU A 10 -8.12 8.17 41.69
CA LEU A 10 -7.93 6.72 41.55
C LEU A 10 -9.10 6.04 40.81
N LYS A 11 -10.33 6.55 40.96
CA LYS A 11 -11.49 6.05 40.19
C LYS A 11 -11.31 6.21 38.67
N LYS A 12 -10.63 7.27 38.21
CA LYS A 12 -10.30 7.45 36.78
C LYS A 12 -9.27 6.42 36.28
N TYR A 13 -8.26 6.10 37.09
CA TYR A 13 -7.26 5.08 36.73
C TYR A 13 -7.86 3.68 36.71
N VAL A 14 -8.75 3.35 37.65
CA VAL A 14 -9.48 2.08 37.66
C VAL A 14 -10.45 1.98 36.47
N ALA A 15 -11.09 3.08 36.07
CA ALA A 15 -11.94 3.11 34.86
C ALA A 15 -11.14 2.89 33.56
N ILE A 16 -9.93 3.46 33.46
CA ILE A 16 -9.02 3.22 32.32
C ILE A 16 -8.53 1.76 32.31
N TYR A 17 -8.23 1.19 33.49
CA TYR A 17 -7.83 -0.21 33.63
C TYR A 17 -8.99 -1.18 33.28
N LEU A 18 -10.24 -0.85 33.65
CA LEU A 18 -11.42 -1.63 33.30
C LEU A 18 -11.79 -1.51 31.80
N MET A 19 -11.57 -0.36 31.16
CA MET A 19 -11.73 -0.20 29.71
C MET A 19 -10.74 -1.05 28.92
N LEU A 20 -9.49 -1.19 29.41
CA LEU A 20 -8.50 -2.08 28.81
C LEU A 20 -8.88 -3.57 28.96
N HIS A 21 -9.60 -3.93 30.03
CA HIS A 21 -10.13 -5.29 30.20
C HIS A 21 -11.38 -5.58 29.36
N GLN A 22 -12.22 -4.60 29.02
CA GLN A 22 -13.32 -4.81 28.06
C GLN A 22 -12.83 -5.12 26.63
N CYS A 23 -11.59 -4.76 26.27
CA CYS A 23 -10.99 -5.23 25.03
C CYS A 23 -10.69 -6.73 25.02
N THR A 24 -10.56 -7.38 26.19
CA THR A 24 -10.25 -8.82 26.25
C THR A 24 -11.47 -9.72 25.95
N GLU A 25 -12.70 -9.25 26.18
CA GLU A 25 -13.91 -10.01 25.81
C GLU A 25 -14.26 -9.92 24.32
N ILE A 26 -13.80 -8.88 23.62
CA ILE A 26 -13.94 -8.77 22.16
C ILE A 26 -12.96 -9.74 21.45
N LEU A 27 -11.89 -10.17 22.12
CA LEU A 27 -10.88 -11.09 21.59
C LEU A 27 -11.23 -12.57 21.76
N THR A 28 -12.19 -12.94 22.61
CA THR A 28 -12.63 -14.34 22.83
C THR A 28 -13.93 -14.69 22.09
N GLY A 29 -14.64 -13.68 21.58
CA GLY A 29 -15.75 -13.85 20.65
C GLY A 29 -15.27 -14.40 19.32
N THR A 30 -15.34 -15.73 19.18
CA THR A 30 -15.03 -16.50 17.98
C THR A 30 -15.83 -15.99 16.77
N ILE A 31 -15.32 -14.96 16.09
CA ILE A 31 -15.65 -14.69 14.69
C ILE A 31 -14.76 -15.61 13.86
N MET A 32 -15.04 -16.91 13.96
CA MET A 32 -14.71 -17.86 12.91
C MET A 32 -15.63 -17.52 11.75
N MET A 33 -15.24 -16.53 10.93
CA MET A 33 -15.82 -16.33 9.62
C MET A 33 -15.58 -17.61 8.83
N LYS A 34 -16.57 -18.51 8.84
CA LYS A 34 -16.67 -19.62 7.90
C LYS A 34 -16.83 -19.03 6.51
N THR A 35 -15.72 -18.72 5.84
CA THR A 35 -15.73 -18.33 4.43
C THR A 35 -16.00 -19.59 3.60
N LYS A 36 -17.27 -19.88 3.31
CA LYS A 36 -17.61 -20.66 2.11
C LYS A 36 -17.30 -19.77 0.90
N ALA A 37 -16.07 -19.86 0.40
CA ALA A 37 -15.66 -19.14 -0.80
C ALA A 37 -16.16 -19.86 -2.06
N ASN A 38 -17.46 -19.75 -2.35
CA ASN A 38 -17.98 -20.08 -3.66
C ASN A 38 -17.95 -18.81 -4.51
N GLY A 39 -16.94 -18.72 -5.38
CA GLY A 39 -16.84 -17.73 -6.45
C GLY A 39 -16.12 -16.44 -6.07
N SER A 40 -14.81 -16.38 -6.31
CA SER A 40 -14.09 -15.10 -6.38
C SER A 40 -13.04 -15.15 -7.48
N SER A 41 -13.06 -14.10 -8.32
CA SER A 41 -12.26 -13.85 -9.52
C SER A 41 -10.81 -14.35 -9.47
N LEU A 42 -10.29 -14.82 -10.61
CA LEU A 42 -8.93 -15.33 -10.83
C LEU A 42 -7.79 -14.54 -10.15
N PHE A 43 -7.96 -13.23 -9.93
CA PHE A 43 -6.96 -12.33 -9.35
C PHE A 43 -6.63 -12.58 -7.87
N CYS A 44 -7.48 -13.29 -7.12
CA CYS A 44 -7.33 -13.50 -5.67
C CYS A 44 -6.71 -14.84 -5.25
N LYS A 45 -6.40 -15.74 -6.20
CA LYS A 45 -6.06 -17.14 -5.88
C LYS A 45 -4.57 -17.43 -5.78
N ASN A 46 -3.73 -16.58 -6.34
CA ASN A 46 -2.29 -16.81 -6.36
C ASN A 46 -1.67 -15.98 -5.23
N GLY A 47 -0.86 -16.63 -4.38
CA GLY A 47 -0.06 -15.95 -3.37
C GLY A 47 0.83 -14.86 -3.99
N GLN A 48 1.62 -14.18 -3.15
CA GLN A 48 2.55 -13.17 -3.67
C GLN A 48 3.41 -13.77 -4.79
N PRO A 49 3.60 -13.04 -5.91
CA PRO A 49 4.35 -13.56 -7.04
C PRO A 49 5.81 -13.78 -6.64
N ASP A 50 6.46 -14.74 -7.31
CA ASP A 50 7.90 -14.95 -7.13
C ASP A 50 8.67 -13.68 -7.52
N PHE A 51 9.44 -13.15 -6.58
CA PHE A 51 10.08 -11.84 -6.74
C PHE A 51 11.06 -11.83 -7.92
N LYS A 52 11.91 -12.86 -8.01
CA LYS A 52 12.96 -12.95 -9.04
C LYS A 52 12.37 -13.05 -10.43
N ASN A 53 11.40 -13.94 -10.63
CA ASN A 53 10.73 -14.11 -11.92
C ASN A 53 10.04 -12.82 -12.39
N VAL A 54 9.46 -12.04 -11.46
CA VAL A 54 8.86 -10.75 -11.81
C VAL A 54 9.93 -9.74 -12.20
N ILE A 55 11.01 -9.62 -11.45
CA ILE A 55 12.12 -8.70 -11.78
C ILE A 55 12.73 -9.04 -13.14
N ASP A 56 13.01 -10.32 -13.41
CA ASP A 56 13.59 -10.76 -14.68
C ASP A 56 12.66 -10.41 -15.85
N LYS A 57 11.36 -10.66 -15.68
CA LYS A 57 10.35 -10.29 -16.69
C LYS A 57 10.26 -8.78 -16.90
N LEU A 58 10.18 -8.00 -15.83
CA LEU A 58 10.08 -6.54 -15.91
C LEU A 58 11.31 -5.95 -16.62
N ASN A 59 12.51 -6.43 -16.31
CA ASN A 59 13.72 -5.99 -16.99
C ASN A 59 13.75 -6.41 -18.46
N SER A 60 13.23 -7.59 -18.82
CA SER A 60 13.16 -8.03 -20.22
C SER A 60 12.23 -7.18 -21.10
N GLU A 61 11.27 -6.49 -20.49
CA GLU A 61 10.29 -5.64 -21.16
C GLU A 61 10.61 -4.14 -21.03
N TYR A 62 11.68 -3.78 -20.29
CA TYR A 62 11.99 -2.38 -20.00
C TYR A 62 12.72 -1.72 -21.16
N GLU A 63 12.10 -0.70 -21.77
CA GLU A 63 12.65 0.04 -22.91
C GLU A 63 13.59 1.20 -22.49
N HIS A 64 13.99 1.26 -21.22
CA HIS A 64 14.87 2.31 -20.69
C HIS A 64 14.33 3.75 -20.84
N THR A 65 13.01 3.90 -20.75
CA THR A 65 12.32 5.21 -20.77
C THR A 65 11.40 5.38 -19.58
N ASP A 66 11.18 6.63 -19.14
CA ASP A 66 10.24 6.93 -18.06
C ASP A 66 8.81 6.44 -18.37
N GLU A 67 8.41 6.52 -19.65
CA GLU A 67 7.13 6.01 -20.11
C GLU A 67 7.02 4.50 -19.95
N SER A 68 8.02 3.74 -20.41
CA SER A 68 8.01 2.27 -20.29
C SER A 68 8.06 1.83 -18.83
N ALA A 69 8.80 2.52 -17.97
CA ALA A 69 8.80 2.27 -16.52
C ALA A 69 7.40 2.44 -15.91
N LEU A 70 6.68 3.51 -16.26
CA LEU A 70 5.30 3.72 -15.78
C LEU A 70 4.30 2.72 -16.38
N ILE A 71 4.44 2.33 -17.65
CA ILE A 71 3.63 1.27 -18.27
C ILE A 71 3.83 -0.05 -17.52
N LEU A 72 5.06 -0.40 -17.18
CA LEU A 72 5.38 -1.58 -16.38
C LEU A 72 4.83 -1.47 -14.94
N ALA A 73 4.80 -0.27 -14.35
CA ALA A 73 4.16 -0.06 -13.05
C ALA A 73 2.63 -0.30 -13.14
N TYR A 74 1.97 0.14 -14.21
CA TYR A 74 0.57 -0.19 -14.49
C TYR A 74 0.36 -1.70 -14.68
N LYS A 75 1.23 -2.36 -15.43
CA LYS A 75 1.19 -3.81 -15.64
C LYS A 75 1.33 -4.57 -14.31
N THR A 76 2.26 -4.16 -13.46
CA THR A 76 2.45 -4.68 -12.10
C THR A 76 1.18 -4.53 -11.26
N ALA A 77 0.55 -3.35 -11.29
CA ALA A 77 -0.72 -3.11 -10.60
C ALA A 77 -1.84 -4.04 -11.10
N LYS A 78 -1.99 -4.18 -12.42
CA LYS A 78 -3.03 -4.98 -13.04
C LYS A 78 -2.90 -6.47 -12.70
N LEU A 79 -1.68 -7.00 -12.71
CA LEU A 79 -1.42 -8.40 -12.47
C LEU A 79 -1.54 -8.79 -11.00
N TYR A 80 -1.11 -7.90 -10.09
CA TYR A 80 -0.87 -8.31 -8.69
C TYR A 80 -1.69 -7.55 -7.64
N SER A 81 -2.30 -6.39 -7.97
CA SER A 81 -3.06 -5.62 -6.98
C SER A 81 -4.30 -6.35 -6.49
N THR A 82 -4.29 -6.74 -5.21
CA THR A 82 -5.44 -7.39 -4.56
C THR A 82 -6.49 -6.37 -4.12
N CYS A 83 -6.13 -5.09 -3.98
CA CYS A 83 -7.07 -4.00 -3.69
C CYS A 83 -8.09 -3.77 -4.82
N ARG A 84 -7.84 -4.27 -6.03
CA ARG A 84 -8.81 -4.25 -7.15
C ARG A 84 -10.02 -5.13 -6.87
N CYS A 85 -9.88 -6.15 -6.03
CA CYS A 85 -10.90 -7.19 -5.81
C CYS A 85 -12.09 -6.69 -4.97
N CYS A 86 -11.87 -5.75 -4.06
CA CYS A 86 -12.94 -5.15 -3.25
C CYS A 86 -13.56 -3.89 -3.88
N GLY A 87 -13.05 -3.41 -5.02
CA GLY A 87 -13.58 -2.23 -5.73
C GLY A 87 -13.41 -0.88 -5.02
N VAL A 88 -12.94 -0.87 -3.76
CA VAL A 88 -12.62 0.36 -3.00
C VAL A 88 -11.29 0.94 -3.46
N GLY A 89 -10.29 0.09 -3.69
CA GLY A 89 -8.97 0.49 -4.17
C GLY A 89 -8.87 0.45 -5.69
N LYS A 90 -8.19 1.43 -6.27
CA LYS A 90 -7.69 1.33 -7.65
C LYS A 90 -6.42 0.49 -7.67
N GLY A 91 -6.10 -0.16 -8.79
CA GLY A 91 -4.77 -0.75 -8.98
C GLY A 91 -3.70 0.34 -8.93
N VAL A 92 -2.76 0.21 -8.00
CA VAL A 92 -1.58 1.07 -7.88
C VAL A 92 -0.35 0.17 -7.90
N GLY A 93 0.59 0.51 -8.77
CA GLY A 93 1.90 -0.14 -8.88
C GLY A 93 3.03 0.86 -8.75
N ALA A 94 4.18 0.35 -8.30
CA ALA A 94 5.43 1.07 -8.15
C ALA A 94 6.58 0.22 -8.66
N ILE A 95 7.56 0.84 -9.34
CA ILE A 95 8.80 0.20 -9.81
C ILE A 95 9.98 1.08 -9.42
N PHE A 96 11.05 0.46 -8.91
CA PHE A 96 12.29 1.13 -8.53
C PHE A 96 13.38 0.80 -9.53
N ILE A 97 14.05 1.84 -10.00
CA ILE A 97 15.12 1.75 -10.98
C ILE A 97 16.40 2.34 -10.40
N LYS A 98 17.49 1.59 -10.50
CA LYS A 98 18.84 2.01 -10.11
C LYS A 98 19.82 1.51 -11.16
N ASN A 99 20.76 2.34 -11.58
CA ASN A 99 21.76 2.01 -12.59
C ASN A 99 21.16 1.43 -13.88
N GLY A 100 20.05 2.01 -14.34
CA GLY A 100 19.36 1.60 -15.57
C GLY A 100 18.59 0.28 -15.50
N LYS A 101 18.53 -0.37 -14.32
CA LYS A 101 17.82 -1.65 -14.12
C LYS A 101 16.68 -1.52 -13.14
N ILE A 102 15.61 -2.27 -13.38
CA ILE A 102 14.53 -2.44 -12.42
C ILE A 102 15.05 -3.36 -11.31
N ILE A 103 15.14 -2.82 -10.09
CA ILE A 103 15.67 -3.53 -8.92
C ILE A 103 14.57 -3.97 -7.96
N CYS A 104 13.42 -3.28 -7.96
CA CYS A 104 12.32 -3.61 -7.07
C CYS A 104 10.97 -3.23 -7.68
N PHE A 105 9.90 -3.86 -7.19
CA PHE A 105 8.53 -3.55 -7.58
C PHE A 105 7.59 -3.69 -6.39
N GLY A 106 6.45 -3.03 -6.49
CA GLY A 106 5.37 -3.11 -5.52
C GLY A 106 4.00 -2.85 -6.12
N TYR A 107 2.98 -3.27 -5.39
CA TYR A 107 1.58 -3.09 -5.76
C TYR A 107 0.73 -2.97 -4.48
N ASN A 108 -0.37 -2.24 -4.55
CA ASN A 108 -1.25 -2.08 -3.41
C ASN A 108 -2.11 -3.32 -3.15
N GLY A 109 -2.38 -3.64 -1.88
CA GLY A 109 -3.06 -4.87 -1.49
C GLY A 109 -2.64 -5.43 -0.14
N VAL A 110 -3.27 -6.54 0.26
CA VAL A 110 -3.05 -7.20 1.56
C VAL A 110 -1.72 -7.95 1.61
N SER A 111 -1.12 -8.02 2.81
CA SER A 111 0.15 -8.71 3.08
C SER A 111 0.11 -10.23 2.79
N LYS A 112 1.29 -10.85 2.61
CA LYS A 112 1.49 -12.25 2.14
C LYS A 112 0.62 -13.30 2.83
N TYR A 113 0.36 -13.12 4.12
CA TYR A 113 -0.34 -14.08 4.97
C TYR A 113 -1.77 -13.67 5.30
N ILE A 114 -2.29 -12.65 4.63
CA ILE A 114 -3.65 -12.15 4.80
C ILE A 114 -4.43 -12.47 3.53
N GLN A 115 -5.62 -13.06 3.67
CA GLN A 115 -6.48 -13.34 2.53
C GLN A 115 -6.97 -12.02 1.89
N PRO A 116 -6.90 -11.88 0.55
CA PRO A 116 -7.48 -10.74 -0.14
C PRO A 116 -8.96 -10.54 0.20
N CYS A 117 -9.34 -9.30 0.55
CA CYS A 117 -10.74 -8.97 0.74
C CYS A 117 -11.49 -8.82 -0.59
N THR A 118 -12.77 -9.17 -0.57
CA THR A 118 -13.73 -8.93 -1.66
C THR A 118 -14.61 -7.73 -1.29
N LYS A 119 -15.58 -7.37 -2.13
CA LYS A 119 -16.58 -6.34 -1.77
C LYS A 119 -17.30 -6.68 -0.47
N ASP A 120 -17.60 -7.96 -0.24
CA ASP A 120 -18.39 -8.43 0.89
C ASP A 120 -17.56 -8.56 2.19
N THR A 121 -16.24 -8.75 2.08
CA THR A 121 -15.35 -8.93 3.23
C THR A 121 -14.47 -7.72 3.52
N CYS A 122 -14.60 -6.63 2.75
CA CYS A 122 -13.80 -5.44 2.96
C CYS A 122 -14.30 -4.63 4.16
N ILE A 123 -13.44 -4.47 5.18
CA ILE A 123 -13.74 -3.69 6.38
C ILE A 123 -14.12 -2.23 6.07
N ARG A 124 -13.52 -1.65 5.01
CA ARG A 124 -13.82 -0.28 4.59
C ARG A 124 -15.22 -0.14 3.99
N VAL A 125 -15.70 -1.17 3.29
CA VAL A 125 -17.08 -1.21 2.76
C VAL A 125 -18.06 -1.36 3.92
N ALA A 126 -17.81 -2.33 4.80
CA ALA A 126 -18.67 -2.60 5.95
C ALA A 126 -18.84 -1.37 6.85
N LEU A 127 -17.75 -0.65 7.13
CA LEU A 127 -17.74 0.55 7.98
C LEU A 127 -17.99 1.86 7.20
N LYS A 128 -18.27 1.79 5.89
CA LYS A 128 -18.49 2.95 5.01
C LYS A 128 -17.40 4.03 5.11
N ILE A 129 -16.14 3.62 5.25
CA ILE A 129 -15.01 4.54 5.44
C ILE A 129 -14.69 5.24 4.12
N PRO A 130 -14.75 6.59 4.05
CA PRO A 130 -14.42 7.34 2.83
C PRO A 130 -13.01 7.05 2.33
N ASN A 131 -12.82 7.03 1.02
CA ASN A 131 -11.50 6.91 0.41
C ASN A 131 -10.53 7.93 1.00
N HIS A 132 -9.26 7.53 1.14
CA HIS A 132 -8.17 8.40 1.63
C HIS A 132 -8.25 8.79 3.12
N THR A 133 -9.26 8.30 3.86
CA THR A 133 -9.35 8.45 5.32
C THR A 133 -9.11 7.13 6.04
N ASN A 134 -8.65 7.22 7.29
CA ASN A 134 -8.40 6.10 8.22
C ASN A 134 -7.72 4.91 7.54
N ARG A 135 -6.58 5.19 6.89
CA ARG A 135 -5.86 4.21 6.06
C ARG A 135 -5.41 3.01 6.89
N ASP A 136 -5.07 3.22 8.16
CA ASP A 136 -4.53 2.18 9.04
C ASP A 136 -5.55 1.09 9.39
N ILE A 137 -6.85 1.32 9.15
CA ILE A 137 -7.90 0.30 9.27
C ILE A 137 -7.90 -0.66 8.07
N CYS A 138 -7.32 -0.26 6.94
CA CYS A 138 -7.29 -1.09 5.74
C CYS A 138 -6.31 -2.25 5.90
N TYR A 139 -6.74 -3.47 5.58
CA TYR A 139 -5.84 -4.63 5.49
C TYR A 139 -4.78 -4.51 4.39
N GLY A 140 -5.03 -3.64 3.40
CA GLY A 140 -4.18 -3.44 2.24
C GLY A 140 -3.24 -2.24 2.40
N ASP A 141 -1.97 -2.47 2.06
CA ASP A 141 -0.93 -1.45 2.02
C ASP A 141 -0.74 -0.81 0.65
N CYS A 142 0.02 0.28 0.62
CA CYS A 142 0.38 1.00 -0.61
C CYS A 142 1.40 0.23 -1.43
N ALA A 143 1.53 0.57 -2.72
CA ALA A 143 2.50 -0.07 -3.60
C ALA A 143 3.95 0.22 -3.17
N GLU A 144 4.21 1.44 -2.72
CA GLU A 144 5.51 1.95 -2.28
C GLU A 144 5.99 1.22 -1.03
N LYS A 145 5.11 1.09 -0.02
CA LYS A 145 5.39 0.32 1.20
C LYS A 145 5.69 -1.14 0.87
N ARG A 146 4.94 -1.72 -0.08
CA ARG A 146 5.18 -3.08 -0.54
C ARG A 146 6.55 -3.24 -1.18
N ALA A 147 6.92 -2.31 -2.05
CA ALA A 147 8.22 -2.34 -2.72
C ALA A 147 9.35 -2.23 -1.70
N ILE A 148 9.23 -1.35 -0.70
CA ILE A 148 10.21 -1.25 0.39
C ILE A 148 10.29 -2.56 1.19
N ALA A 149 9.16 -3.18 1.52
CA ALA A 149 9.15 -4.48 2.19
C ALA A 149 9.78 -5.60 1.33
N ASN A 150 9.54 -5.59 0.02
CA ASN A 150 10.19 -6.48 -0.93
C ASN A 150 11.70 -6.24 -0.98
N ALA A 151 12.14 -4.98 -0.96
CA ALA A 151 13.56 -4.63 -0.97
C ALA A 151 14.25 -5.16 0.29
N VAL A 152 13.66 -4.95 1.47
CA VAL A 152 14.19 -5.49 2.73
C VAL A 152 14.24 -7.02 2.71
N SER A 153 13.16 -7.67 2.27
CA SER A 153 13.08 -9.15 2.25
C SER A 153 14.06 -9.80 1.28
N ASN A 154 14.51 -9.08 0.27
CA ASN A 154 15.44 -9.56 -0.76
C ASN A 154 16.82 -8.89 -0.68
N SER A 155 17.11 -8.16 0.41
CA SER A 155 18.38 -7.45 0.62
C SER A 155 18.77 -6.51 -0.53
N ILE A 156 17.81 -5.73 -1.01
CA ILE A 156 17.98 -4.80 -2.13
C ILE A 156 18.16 -3.38 -1.61
N ASP A 157 19.23 -2.74 -2.04
CA ASP A 157 19.54 -1.36 -1.73
C ASP A 157 18.77 -0.39 -2.65
N LEU A 158 17.90 0.43 -2.04
CA LEU A 158 17.09 1.44 -2.72
C LEU A 158 17.74 2.84 -2.73
N GLU A 159 18.87 3.03 -2.05
CA GLU A 159 19.51 4.33 -1.96
C GLU A 159 19.94 4.83 -3.34
N GLY A 160 19.67 6.10 -3.65
CA GLY A 160 20.01 6.67 -4.96
C GLY A 160 19.07 6.26 -6.10
N SER A 161 18.01 5.50 -5.83
CA SER A 161 17.09 5.04 -6.87
C SER A 161 16.06 6.08 -7.29
N THR A 162 15.49 5.86 -8.48
CA THR A 162 14.28 6.53 -8.96
C THR A 162 13.10 5.58 -8.83
N VAL A 163 11.99 6.06 -8.27
CA VAL A 163 10.74 5.30 -8.20
C VAL A 163 9.72 5.85 -9.19
N TYR A 164 9.06 4.93 -9.91
CA TYR A 164 7.98 5.19 -10.85
C TYR A 164 6.68 4.68 -10.28
N ILE A 165 5.70 5.56 -10.07
CA ILE A 165 4.46 5.22 -9.36
C ILE A 165 3.25 5.63 -10.20
N THR A 166 2.32 4.71 -10.39
CA THR A 166 1.06 4.98 -11.13
C THR A 166 0.20 6.11 -10.54
N LYS A 167 0.40 6.45 -9.26
CA LYS A 167 -0.25 7.55 -8.54
C LYS A 167 0.74 8.14 -7.54
N SER A 168 0.76 9.47 -7.34
CA SER A 168 1.70 10.12 -6.43
C SER A 168 1.60 9.57 -5.00
N PRO A 169 2.71 9.52 -4.25
CA PRO A 169 2.75 8.88 -2.95
C PRO A 169 2.00 9.68 -1.90
N CYS A 170 1.34 8.97 -0.97
CA CYS A 170 0.77 9.64 0.20
C CYS A 170 1.87 9.95 1.23
N VAL A 171 1.54 10.82 2.19
CA VAL A 171 2.47 11.32 3.22
C VAL A 171 3.33 10.22 3.86
N SER A 172 2.72 9.11 4.30
CA SER A 172 3.47 8.01 4.91
C SER A 172 4.44 7.33 3.94
N CYS A 173 4.03 7.15 2.67
CA CYS A 173 4.91 6.57 1.66
C CYS A 173 6.05 7.52 1.33
N THR A 174 5.78 8.82 1.21
CA THR A 174 6.81 9.83 0.96
C THR A 174 7.90 9.81 2.02
N LYS A 175 7.53 9.78 3.31
CA LYS A 175 8.51 9.66 4.41
C LYS A 175 9.39 8.41 4.24
N MET A 176 8.77 7.27 3.98
CA MET A 176 9.52 6.03 3.78
C MET A 176 10.43 6.05 2.54
N LEU A 177 10.00 6.68 1.44
CA LEU A 177 10.83 6.85 0.24
C LEU A 177 12.06 7.72 0.53
N ILE A 178 11.88 8.79 1.32
CA ILE A 178 12.97 9.63 1.80
C ILE A 178 13.93 8.81 2.67
N ASP A 179 13.41 8.06 3.64
CA ASP A 179 14.20 7.29 4.60
C ASP A 179 15.05 6.18 3.93
N VAL A 180 14.55 5.58 2.84
CA VAL A 180 15.30 4.59 2.06
C VAL A 180 16.20 5.22 0.98
N GLY A 181 16.33 6.54 0.95
CA GLY A 181 17.29 7.25 0.12
C GLY A 181 16.90 7.41 -1.35
N VAL A 182 15.61 7.33 -1.71
CA VAL A 182 15.13 7.62 -3.06
C VAL A 182 15.46 9.07 -3.42
N LYS A 183 15.93 9.30 -4.65
CA LYS A 183 16.31 10.64 -5.13
C LYS A 183 15.32 11.25 -6.09
N LYS A 184 14.51 10.43 -6.76
CA LYS A 184 13.53 10.90 -7.73
C LYS A 184 12.25 10.07 -7.71
N VAL A 185 11.10 10.76 -7.78
CA VAL A 185 9.75 10.18 -7.81
C VAL A 185 9.04 10.63 -9.09
N ILE A 186 8.80 9.71 -10.01
CA ILE A 186 8.06 9.98 -11.25
C ILE A 186 6.68 9.34 -11.12
N TYR A 187 5.61 10.10 -11.37
CA TYR A 187 4.25 9.59 -11.23
C TYR A 187 3.31 10.02 -12.35
N HIS A 188 2.25 9.25 -12.62
CA HIS A 188 1.28 9.61 -13.67
C HIS A 188 0.05 10.38 -13.15
N LYS A 189 -0.45 10.07 -11.95
CA LYS A 189 -1.69 10.68 -11.43
C LYS A 189 -1.48 11.28 -10.06
N VAL A 190 -2.02 12.47 -9.84
CA VAL A 190 -1.95 13.13 -8.55
C VAL A 190 -2.87 12.46 -7.52
N TYR A 191 -2.38 12.32 -6.29
CA TYR A 191 -3.17 11.94 -5.11
C TYR A 191 -4.04 13.08 -4.64
N SER A 192 -5.17 12.78 -4.00
CA SER A 192 -6.23 13.75 -3.71
C SER A 192 -5.83 14.86 -2.73
N ASP A 193 -4.69 14.71 -2.05
CA ASP A 193 -4.10 15.71 -1.16
C ASP A 193 -2.56 15.52 -1.18
N PRO A 194 -1.87 16.08 -2.18
CA PRO A 194 -0.45 15.84 -2.40
C PRO A 194 0.44 16.89 -1.71
N ASP A 195 -0.11 18.03 -1.29
CA ASP A 195 0.65 19.22 -0.92
C ASP A 195 1.67 18.95 0.19
N PHE A 196 1.26 18.20 1.22
CA PHE A 196 2.17 17.85 2.30
C PHE A 196 3.22 16.83 1.87
N SER A 197 2.87 15.87 0.99
CA SER A 197 3.86 14.96 0.40
C SER A 197 4.90 15.71 -0.43
N PHE A 198 4.49 16.67 -1.24
CA PHE A 198 5.40 17.46 -2.07
C PHE A 198 6.34 18.33 -1.22
N ARG A 199 5.80 19.02 -0.21
CA ARG A 199 6.61 19.76 0.76
C ARG A 199 7.68 18.89 1.45
N LEU A 200 7.34 17.65 1.82
CA LEU A 200 8.32 16.73 2.42
C LEU A 200 9.43 16.36 1.44
N MET A 201 9.12 16.18 0.16
CA MET A 201 10.14 15.90 -0.87
C MET A 201 11.03 17.11 -1.13
N ASP A 202 10.46 18.33 -1.15
CA ASP A 202 11.23 19.58 -1.25
C ASP A 202 12.24 19.70 -0.09
N MET A 203 11.78 19.49 1.15
CA MET A 203 12.63 19.55 2.35
C MET A 203 13.77 18.52 2.33
N ALA A 204 13.55 17.38 1.68
CA ALA A 204 14.51 16.27 1.59
C ALA A 204 15.36 16.30 0.32
N ASN A 205 15.20 17.30 -0.55
CA ASN A 205 15.82 17.37 -1.87
C ASN A 205 15.57 16.10 -2.72
N VAL A 206 14.33 15.62 -2.71
CA VAL A 206 13.88 14.53 -3.58
C VAL A 206 13.15 15.14 -4.77
N GLU A 207 13.64 14.91 -5.98
CA GLU A 207 12.98 15.36 -7.20
C GLU A 207 11.65 14.64 -7.37
N TYR A 208 10.62 15.35 -7.83
CA TYR A 208 9.37 14.72 -8.24
C TYR A 208 8.82 15.32 -9.52
N THR A 209 8.23 14.48 -10.36
CA THR A 209 7.70 14.92 -11.66
C THR A 209 6.46 14.14 -12.03
N GLU A 210 5.42 14.85 -12.45
CA GLU A 210 4.26 14.25 -13.10
C GLU A 210 4.59 13.97 -14.57
N LEU A 211 4.51 12.71 -14.99
CA LEU A 211 4.69 12.32 -16.39
C LEU A 211 3.33 12.19 -17.07
N ASN A 212 3.08 13.09 -18.01
CA ASN A 212 1.95 13.04 -18.93
C ASN A 212 2.44 12.56 -20.30
N SER A 213 1.92 11.43 -20.78
CA SER A 213 2.29 10.86 -22.08
C SER A 213 1.05 10.35 -22.83
N PRO A 214 0.97 10.52 -24.17
CA PRO A 214 -0.11 9.95 -24.98
C PRO A 214 -0.29 8.44 -24.75
N ARG A 215 0.81 7.69 -24.60
CA ARG A 215 0.76 6.25 -24.34
C ARG A 215 0.13 5.92 -22.98
N LEU A 216 0.33 6.79 -21.99
CA LEU A 216 -0.28 6.69 -20.68
C LEU A 216 -1.74 7.18 -20.66
N THR A 217 -2.13 8.11 -21.54
CA THR A 217 -3.53 8.57 -21.62
C THR A 217 -4.50 7.52 -22.17
N VAL A 218 -4.00 6.56 -22.96
CA VAL A 218 -4.80 5.44 -23.49
C VAL A 218 -5.12 4.41 -22.41
N ILE A 219 -4.36 4.39 -21.29
CA ILE A 219 -4.59 3.50 -20.15
C ILE A 219 -5.89 3.92 -19.45
N LYS A 220 -7.02 3.29 -19.84
CA LYS A 220 -8.31 3.56 -19.21
C LYS A 220 -8.37 2.97 -17.81
N ARG A 221 -9.29 3.53 -17.02
CA ARG A 221 -9.56 3.10 -15.63
C ARG A 221 -9.96 1.62 -15.50
N ASN A 222 -10.46 1.02 -16.58
CA ASN A 222 -10.84 -0.40 -16.65
C ASN A 222 -9.79 -1.27 -17.35
N ASP A 223 -8.78 -0.68 -17.99
CA ASP A 223 -7.73 -1.43 -18.66
C ASP A 223 -6.73 -2.01 -17.65
N PHE A 224 -6.75 -1.53 -16.38
CA PHE A 224 -5.83 -1.88 -15.28
C PHE A 224 -6.45 -1.87 -13.89
#